data_AF-R5G8F7-F1
#
_entry.id   AF-R5G8F7-F1
#
_cell.length_a   1.000
_cell.length_b   1.000
_cell.length_c   1.000
_cell.angle_alpha   90.00
_cell.angle_beta   90.00
_cell.angle_gamma   90.00
#
_symmetry.space_group_name_H-M   'P 1'
#
loop_
_entity.id
_entity.type
_entity.pdbx_description
1 polymer ?
#
loop_
_entity_poly.entity_id
_entity_poly.type
_entity_poly.pdbx_seq_one_letter_code
_entity_poly.pdbx_strand_id
1 'polypeptide(L)'
;MENKTKTRTEEQRFQIRKSIGMFLGIDVSTPDENNVVTVTEKRLLNGWLLNQEELKVFGRTVYPERKFKIRAEVYQLDLEQITVEWIKEQMKELGIKRYDIIRQLAIDKSSLSLILSGKRGLSNTMKVAFFYYFNSYLLTELHRNQVTDEEETKK
;
A
#
# COMPACT_ATOMS: atom_id res chain seq x y z
N MET A 1 29.55 8.42 33.61
CA MET A 1 29.29 9.36 32.51
C MET A 1 27.80 9.29 32.20
N GLU A 2 27.07 10.34 32.58
CA GLU A 2 25.62 10.42 32.44
C GLU A 2 25.27 10.63 30.97
N ASN A 3 24.61 9.63 30.37
CA ASN A 3 24.25 9.65 28.96
C ASN A 3 23.06 10.61 28.80
N LYS A 4 23.33 11.89 28.56
CA LYS A 4 22.31 12.91 28.29
C LYS A 4 21.64 12.59 26.95
N THR A 5 20.52 11.87 27.00
CA THR A 5 19.61 11.69 25.87
C THR A 5 19.27 13.07 25.32
N LYS A 6 19.82 13.46 24.16
CA LYS A 6 19.48 14.73 23.50
C LYS A 6 17.96 14.76 23.25
N THR A 7 17.24 15.56 24.02
CA THR A 7 15.80 15.74 23.85
C THR A 7 15.55 16.45 22.51
N ARG A 8 14.94 15.75 21.55
CA ARG A 8 14.59 16.30 20.23
C ARG A 8 13.54 17.40 20.35
N THR A 9 13.68 18.49 19.59
CA THR A 9 12.71 19.60 19.53
C THR A 9 11.38 19.13 18.90
N GLU A 10 10.27 19.86 19.12
CA GLU A 10 8.97 19.47 18.55
C GLU A 10 8.98 19.50 17.02
N GLU A 11 9.70 20.45 16.42
CA GLU A 11 9.93 20.49 14.97
C GLU A 11 10.69 19.25 14.47
N GLN A 12 11.76 18.83 15.17
CA GLN A 12 12.48 17.61 14.82
C GLN A 12 11.58 16.36 14.95
N ARG A 13 10.72 16.31 15.97
CA ARG A 13 9.76 15.21 16.14
C ARG A 13 8.72 15.21 15.03
N PHE A 14 8.21 16.36 14.64
CA PHE A 14 7.29 16.52 13.53
C PHE A 14 7.90 16.01 12.22
N GLN A 15 9.12 16.44 11.88
CA GLN A 15 9.82 15.99 10.67
C GLN A 15 10.06 14.48 10.68
N ILE A 16 10.40 13.89 11.84
CA ILE A 16 10.54 12.43 11.98
C ILE A 16 9.21 11.73 11.72
N ARG A 17 8.12 12.17 12.35
CA ARG A 17 6.79 11.56 12.18
C ARG A 17 6.31 11.67 10.72
N LYS A 18 6.52 12.82 10.09
CA LYS A 18 6.22 13.05 8.67
C LYS A 18 7.06 12.13 7.77
N SER A 19 8.36 12.00 8.03
CA SER A 19 9.25 11.13 7.25
C SER A 19 8.87 9.65 7.34
N ILE A 20 8.40 9.19 8.50
CA ILE A 20 7.90 7.83 8.69
C ILE A 20 6.63 7.60 7.84
N GLY A 21 5.73 8.59 7.78
CA GLY A 21 4.54 8.51 6.93
C GLY A 21 4.90 8.39 5.46
N MET A 22 5.80 9.25 4.99
CA MET A 22 6.28 9.21 3.61
C MET A 22 6.94 7.88 3.27
N PHE A 23 7.71 7.31 4.20
CA PHE A 23 8.27 5.96 4.05
C PHE A 23 7.16 4.91 3.88
N LEU A 24 6.09 5.00 4.67
CA LEU A 24 4.91 4.12 4.60
C LEU A 24 3.96 4.40 3.41
N GLY A 25 4.29 5.35 2.53
CA GLY A 25 3.39 5.73 1.42
C GLY A 25 2.22 6.64 1.81
N ILE A 26 2.25 7.16 3.04
CA ILE A 26 1.26 8.08 3.60
C ILE A 26 1.82 9.50 3.50
N ASP A 27 1.17 10.35 2.73
CA ASP A 27 1.47 11.78 2.70
C ASP A 27 0.64 12.52 3.75
N VAL A 28 1.27 13.47 4.43
CA VAL A 28 0.62 14.31 5.43
C VAL A 28 0.89 15.78 5.09
N SER A 29 -0.19 16.50 4.79
CA SER A 29 -0.12 17.91 4.45
C SER A 29 0.26 18.78 5.64
N THR A 30 0.65 20.01 5.37
CA THR A 30 0.59 21.08 6.39
C THR A 30 -0.87 21.44 6.68
N PRO A 31 -1.19 22.00 7.85
CA PRO A 31 -2.53 22.48 8.14
C PRO A 31 -2.91 23.62 7.18
N ASP A 32 -4.14 23.61 6.69
CA ASP A 32 -4.69 24.72 5.91
C ASP A 32 -5.17 25.89 6.80
N GLU A 33 -5.74 26.92 6.19
CA GLU A 33 -6.28 28.11 6.89
C GLU A 33 -7.36 27.77 7.94
N ASN A 34 -8.01 26.61 7.82
CA ASN A 34 -9.05 26.12 8.73
C ASN A 34 -8.51 25.09 9.74
N ASN A 35 -7.19 24.97 9.90
CA ASN A 35 -6.51 23.95 10.70
C ASN A 35 -6.85 22.51 10.27
N VAL A 36 -7.19 22.29 9.00
CA VAL A 36 -7.39 20.94 8.46
C VAL A 36 -6.07 20.40 7.94
N VAL A 37 -5.75 19.19 8.38
CA VAL A 37 -4.62 18.41 7.88
C VAL A 37 -5.18 17.26 7.06
N THR A 38 -4.71 17.12 5.83
CA THR A 38 -5.07 16.00 4.97
C THR A 38 -3.99 14.93 5.06
N VAL A 39 -4.44 13.69 5.28
CA VAL A 39 -3.62 12.49 5.33
C VAL A 39 -4.06 11.59 4.19
N THR A 40 -3.19 11.39 3.21
CA THR A 40 -3.52 10.65 1.99
C THR A 40 -2.60 9.45 1.83
N GLU A 41 -3.17 8.26 1.66
CA GLU A 41 -2.41 7.07 1.26
C GLU A 41 -2.17 7.10 -0.25
N LYS A 42 -0.95 7.42 -0.68
CA LYS A 42 -0.61 7.60 -2.10
C LYS A 42 -0.27 6.29 -2.81
N ARG A 43 0.19 5.30 -2.06
CA ARG A 43 0.60 3.99 -2.58
C ARG A 43 0.40 2.92 -1.52
N LEU A 44 0.12 1.69 -1.96
CA LEU A 44 0.12 0.52 -1.09
C LEU A 44 1.58 0.12 -0.86
N LEU A 45 2.15 0.51 0.28
CA LEU A 45 3.45 -0.03 0.68
C LEU A 45 3.22 -1.40 1.28
N ASN A 46 3.96 -2.40 0.79
CA ASN A 46 3.89 -3.75 1.33
C ASN A 46 2.49 -4.39 1.29
N GLY A 47 1.64 -3.90 0.38
CA GLY A 47 0.26 -4.34 0.20
C GLY A 47 -0.70 -4.03 1.35
N TRP A 48 -0.28 -3.23 2.33
CA TRP A 48 -1.17 -2.72 3.37
C TRP A 48 -2.14 -1.71 2.75
N LEU A 49 -3.41 -1.82 3.14
CA LEU A 49 -4.48 -0.94 2.71
C LEU A 49 -5.11 -0.33 3.96
N LEU A 50 -4.95 0.97 4.13
CA LEU A 50 -5.42 1.64 5.34
C LEU A 50 -6.83 2.20 5.14
N ASN A 51 -7.67 1.99 6.17
CA ASN A 51 -8.97 2.63 6.23
C ASN A 51 -8.87 4.06 6.80
N GLN A 52 -10.00 4.79 6.78
CA GLN A 52 -10.03 6.18 7.25
C GLN A 52 -9.65 6.34 8.73
N GLU A 53 -10.01 5.40 9.60
CA GLU A 53 -9.68 5.49 11.03
C GLU A 53 -8.19 5.26 11.28
N GLU A 54 -7.58 4.30 10.58
CA GLU A 54 -6.14 4.05 10.64
C GLU A 54 -5.34 5.26 10.16
N LEU A 55 -5.76 5.89 9.05
CA LEU A 55 -5.14 7.13 8.57
C LEU A 55 -5.35 8.31 9.53
N LYS A 56 -6.50 8.39 10.21
CA LYS A 56 -6.73 9.40 11.25
C LYS A 56 -5.79 9.21 12.44
N VAL A 57 -5.56 7.97 12.87
CA VAL A 57 -4.58 7.64 13.92
C VAL A 57 -3.17 8.09 13.50
N PHE A 58 -2.80 7.84 12.25
CA PHE A 58 -1.54 8.33 11.69
C PHE A 58 -1.45 9.86 11.72
N GLY A 59 -2.48 10.55 11.22
CA GLY A 59 -2.55 12.01 11.24
C GLY A 59 -2.46 12.59 12.65
N ARG A 60 -3.11 11.97 13.63
CA ARG A 60 -3.06 12.40 15.03
C ARG A 60 -1.71 12.11 15.68
N THR A 61 -0.98 11.11 15.20
CA THR A 61 0.41 10.88 15.63
C THR A 61 1.28 12.05 15.20
N VAL A 62 1.14 12.51 13.95
CA VAL A 62 1.90 13.65 13.40
C VAL A 62 1.49 14.98 14.06
N TYR A 63 0.18 15.22 14.18
CA TYR A 63 -0.45 16.41 14.77
C TYR A 63 -1.29 16.04 16.00
N PRO A 64 -0.68 15.91 17.19
CA PRO A 64 -1.38 15.46 18.40
C PRO A 64 -2.38 16.48 18.94
N GLU A 65 -2.22 17.76 18.59
CA GLU A 65 -3.03 18.85 19.09
C GLU A 65 -4.48 18.77 18.56
N ARG A 66 -5.46 18.92 19.46
CA ARG A 66 -6.89 18.80 19.11
C ARG A 66 -7.42 19.92 18.23
N LYS A 67 -6.68 21.02 18.11
CA LYS A 67 -7.04 22.15 17.23
C LYS A 67 -7.01 21.77 15.75
N PHE A 68 -6.26 20.72 15.39
CA PHE A 68 -6.19 20.23 14.01
C PHE A 68 -7.30 19.21 13.74
N LYS A 69 -8.04 19.44 12.65
CA LYS A 69 -9.02 18.51 12.10
C LYS A 69 -8.31 17.62 11.08
N ILE A 70 -8.37 16.31 11.29
CA ILE A 70 -7.74 15.35 10.36
C ILE A 70 -8.77 14.92 9.30
N ARG A 71 -8.42 15.10 8.03
CA ARG A 71 -9.13 14.55 6.87
C ARG A 71 -8.33 13.37 6.34
N ALA A 72 -8.96 12.20 6.28
CA ALA A 72 -8.34 10.99 5.77
C ALA A 72 -8.80 10.71 4.33
N GLU A 73 -7.85 10.51 3.43
CA GLU A 73 -8.05 10.12 2.05
C GLU A 73 -7.40 8.76 1.83
N VAL A 74 -8.23 7.72 1.75
CA VAL A 74 -7.78 6.34 1.56
C VAL A 74 -7.19 6.14 0.16
N TYR A 75 -6.40 5.08 0.00
CA TYR A 75 -5.83 4.75 -1.29
C TYR A 75 -6.90 4.63 -2.38
N GLN A 76 -6.68 5.33 -3.48
CA GLN A 76 -7.51 5.25 -4.68
C GLN A 76 -6.75 4.48 -5.75
N LEU A 77 -7.32 3.35 -6.16
CA LEU A 77 -6.77 2.55 -7.24
C LEU A 77 -6.87 3.28 -8.58
N ASP A 78 -5.74 3.52 -9.22
CA ASP A 78 -5.70 3.91 -10.62
C ASP A 78 -6.00 2.66 -11.48
N LEU A 79 -7.07 2.71 -12.26
CA LEU A 79 -7.48 1.62 -13.14
C LEU A 79 -6.82 1.71 -14.52
N GLU A 80 -6.25 2.84 -14.89
CA GLU A 80 -5.61 3.03 -16.21
C GLU A 80 -4.28 2.28 -16.29
N GLN A 81 -3.54 2.22 -15.18
CA GLN A 81 -2.31 1.43 -15.08
C GLN A 81 -2.53 -0.08 -15.26
N ILE A 82 -3.75 -0.59 -14.99
CA ILE A 82 -4.05 -2.03 -15.03
C ILE A 82 -4.37 -2.44 -16.47
N THR A 83 -3.32 -2.72 -17.22
CA THR A 83 -3.36 -3.19 -18.61
C THR A 83 -3.09 -4.70 -18.71
N VAL A 84 -3.27 -5.27 -19.90
CA VAL A 84 -2.95 -6.69 -20.14
C VAL A 84 -1.44 -6.92 -20.02
N GLU A 85 -0.64 -5.94 -20.42
CA GLU A 85 0.82 -5.91 -20.31
C GLU A 85 1.24 -5.92 -18.85
N TRP A 86 0.64 -5.06 -18.03
CA TRP A 86 0.87 -5.02 -16.59
C TRP A 86 0.54 -6.36 -15.92
N ILE A 87 -0.60 -6.99 -16.28
CA ILE A 87 -0.97 -8.32 -15.75
C ILE A 87 0.11 -9.37 -16.11
N LYS A 88 0.59 -9.37 -17.36
CA LYS A 88 1.63 -10.32 -17.80
C LYS A 88 2.97 -10.10 -17.08
N GLU A 89 3.32 -8.85 -16.81
CA GLU A 89 4.51 -8.49 -16.05
C GLU A 89 4.39 -9.00 -14.61
N GLN A 90 3.28 -8.72 -13.93
CA GLN A 90 3.03 -9.23 -12.57
C GLN A 90 3.05 -10.76 -12.49
N MET A 91 2.46 -11.44 -13.49
CA MET A 91 2.56 -12.90 -13.59
C MET A 91 4.00 -13.38 -13.68
N LYS A 92 4.85 -12.69 -14.45
CA LYS A 92 6.26 -13.05 -14.63
C LYS A 92 7.05 -12.79 -13.35
N GLU A 93 6.91 -11.61 -12.75
CA GLU A 93 7.63 -11.21 -11.53
C GLU A 93 7.30 -12.12 -10.34
N LEU A 94 6.02 -12.46 -10.17
CA LEU A 94 5.55 -13.29 -9.06
C LEU A 94 5.59 -14.81 -9.37
N GLY A 95 6.05 -15.20 -10.56
CA GLY A 95 6.08 -16.61 -10.99
C GLY A 95 4.69 -17.27 -11.11
N ILE A 96 3.62 -16.48 -11.24
CA ILE A 96 2.23 -16.94 -11.28
C ILE A 96 1.89 -17.45 -12.68
N LYS A 97 1.36 -18.67 -12.76
CA LYS A 97 0.96 -19.28 -14.03
C LYS A 97 -0.51 -19.01 -14.33
N ARG A 98 -0.89 -19.15 -15.60
CA ARG A 98 -2.29 -19.06 -16.05
C ARG A 98 -3.22 -20.00 -15.27
N TYR A 99 -2.73 -21.19 -14.93
CA TYR A 99 -3.49 -22.18 -14.19
C TYR A 99 -3.89 -21.66 -12.79
N ASP A 100 -2.99 -20.95 -12.12
CA ASP A 100 -3.24 -20.40 -10.78
C ASP A 100 -4.35 -19.36 -10.83
N ILE A 101 -4.29 -18.44 -11.79
CA ILE A 101 -5.33 -17.44 -12.03
C ILE A 101 -6.69 -18.08 -12.30
N ILE A 102 -6.73 -19.12 -13.16
CA ILE A 102 -7.98 -19.83 -13.47
C ILE A 102 -8.60 -20.43 -12.20
N ARG A 103 -7.77 -21.04 -11.34
CA ARG A 103 -8.23 -21.70 -10.13
C ARG A 103 -8.61 -20.72 -9.02
N GLN A 104 -7.82 -19.67 -8.82
CA GLN A 104 -7.94 -18.78 -7.67
C GLN A 104 -8.87 -17.59 -7.92
N LEU A 105 -8.98 -17.11 -9.16
CA LEU A 105 -9.93 -16.07 -9.55
C LEU A 105 -11.22 -16.63 -10.16
N ALA A 106 -11.34 -17.95 -10.28
CA ALA A 106 -12.47 -18.63 -10.91
C ALA A 106 -12.79 -18.10 -12.33
N ILE A 107 -11.77 -17.65 -13.05
CA ILE A 107 -11.88 -17.21 -14.45
C ILE A 107 -11.74 -18.43 -15.35
N ASP A 108 -12.69 -18.65 -16.24
CA ASP A 108 -12.59 -19.77 -17.16
C ASP A 108 -11.41 -19.62 -18.14
N LYS A 109 -10.86 -20.77 -18.58
CA LYS A 109 -9.67 -20.81 -19.44
C LYS A 109 -9.86 -20.00 -20.74
N SER A 110 -11.05 -20.06 -21.33
CA SER A 110 -11.31 -19.36 -22.60
C SER A 110 -11.30 -17.85 -22.41
N SER A 111 -11.92 -17.36 -21.33
CA SER A 111 -11.94 -15.93 -20.99
C SER A 111 -10.57 -15.39 -20.68
N LEU A 112 -9.78 -16.08 -19.85
CA LEU A 112 -8.41 -15.65 -19.58
C LEU A 112 -7.55 -15.63 -20.85
N SER A 113 -7.72 -16.60 -21.75
CA SER A 113 -7.01 -16.61 -23.02
C SER A 113 -7.38 -15.42 -23.92
N LEU A 114 -8.67 -15.05 -23.99
CA LEU A 114 -9.12 -13.89 -24.76
C LEU A 114 -8.61 -12.58 -24.16
N ILE A 115 -8.60 -12.46 -22.83
CA ILE A 115 -8.06 -11.29 -22.12
C ILE A 115 -6.56 -11.14 -22.39
N LEU A 116 -5.78 -12.19 -22.16
CA LEU A 116 -4.31 -12.13 -22.32
C LEU A 116 -3.85 -11.98 -23.77
N SER A 117 -4.70 -12.28 -24.74
CA SER A 117 -4.43 -12.02 -26.17
C SER A 117 -4.87 -10.63 -26.62
N GLY A 118 -5.48 -9.82 -25.75
CA GLY A 118 -6.02 -8.49 -26.09
C GLY A 118 -7.31 -8.54 -26.92
N LYS A 119 -7.82 -9.74 -27.24
CA LYS A 119 -9.07 -9.92 -28.00
C LYS A 119 -10.32 -9.58 -27.18
N ARG A 120 -10.19 -9.55 -25.85
CA ARG A 120 -11.22 -9.09 -24.92
C ARG A 120 -10.62 -8.04 -23.98
N GLY A 121 -11.26 -6.88 -23.91
CA GLY A 121 -10.89 -5.83 -22.96
C GLY A 121 -11.14 -6.24 -21.51
N LEU A 122 -10.46 -5.55 -20.59
CA LEU A 122 -10.64 -5.72 -19.15
C LEU A 122 -11.77 -4.81 -18.66
N SER A 123 -12.78 -5.39 -18.01
CA SER A 123 -13.76 -4.59 -17.26
C SER A 123 -13.12 -3.99 -16.00
N ASN A 124 -13.71 -2.94 -15.44
CA ASN A 124 -13.22 -2.35 -14.18
C ASN A 124 -13.17 -3.39 -13.05
N THR A 125 -14.18 -4.27 -12.96
CA THR A 125 -14.19 -5.37 -11.98
C THR A 125 -13.03 -6.34 -12.19
N MET A 126 -12.70 -6.69 -13.43
CA MET A 126 -11.54 -7.55 -13.74
C MET A 126 -10.24 -6.88 -13.34
N LYS A 127 -10.08 -5.58 -13.64
CA LYS A 127 -8.90 -4.82 -13.25
C LYS A 127 -8.70 -4.84 -11.74
N VAL A 128 -9.76 -4.54 -10.99
CA VAL A 128 -9.77 -4.60 -9.51
C VAL A 128 -9.41 -6.00 -9.01
N ALA A 129 -9.99 -7.05 -9.60
CA ALA A 129 -9.70 -8.42 -9.21
C ALA A 129 -8.23 -8.80 -9.44
N PHE A 130 -7.67 -8.51 -10.62
CA PHE A 130 -6.26 -8.75 -10.90
C PHE A 130 -5.33 -7.96 -9.97
N PHE A 131 -5.64 -6.69 -9.73
CA PHE A 131 -4.84 -5.85 -8.86
C PHE A 131 -4.72 -6.42 -7.44
N TYR A 132 -5.86 -6.68 -6.79
CA TYR A 132 -5.85 -7.19 -5.42
C TYR A 132 -5.38 -8.65 -5.33
N TYR A 133 -5.56 -9.43 -6.40
CA TYR A 133 -4.97 -10.76 -6.52
C TYR A 133 -3.44 -10.70 -6.43
N PHE A 134 -2.78 -9.91 -7.28
CA PHE A 134 -1.32 -9.78 -7.23
C PHE A 134 -0.84 -9.15 -5.92
N ASN A 135 -1.57 -8.16 -5.39
CA ASN A 135 -1.26 -7.56 -4.09
C ASN A 135 -1.26 -8.59 -2.93
N SER A 136 -2.14 -9.59 -2.97
CA SER A 136 -2.15 -10.66 -1.96
C SER A 136 -0.89 -11.54 -1.97
N TYR A 137 -0.27 -11.72 -3.14
CA TYR A 137 1.01 -12.41 -3.27
C TYR A 137 2.16 -11.57 -2.74
N LEU A 138 2.19 -10.27 -3.06
CA LEU A 138 3.19 -9.35 -2.51
C LEU A 138 3.16 -9.35 -0.97
N LEU A 139 1.97 -9.27 -0.37
CA LEU A 139 1.78 -9.43 1.07
C LEU A 139 2.36 -10.74 1.61
N THR A 140 2.14 -11.84 0.90
CA THR A 140 2.62 -13.16 1.32
C THR A 140 4.15 -13.25 1.28
N GLU A 141 4.78 -12.73 0.23
CA GLU A 141 6.24 -12.70 0.09
C GLU A 141 6.90 -11.86 1.18
N LEU A 142 6.28 -10.73 1.56
CA LEU A 142 6.76 -9.90 2.66
C LEU A 142 6.72 -10.62 4.01
N HIS A 143 5.64 -11.33 4.30
CA HIS A 143 5.55 -12.13 5.52
C HIS A 143 6.57 -13.27 5.53
N ARG A 144 6.81 -13.93 4.38
CA ARG A 144 7.83 -15.00 4.28
C ARG A 144 9.22 -14.47 4.60
N ASN A 145 9.60 -13.36 3.98
CA ASN A 145 10.93 -12.77 4.19
C ASN A 145 11.17 -12.43 5.67
N GLN A 146 10.18 -11.89 6.37
CA GLN A 146 10.27 -11.60 7.81
C GLN A 146 10.51 -12.85 8.67
N VAL A 147 9.88 -13.99 8.35
CA VAL A 147 10.07 -15.25 9.09
C VAL A 147 11.49 -15.77 8.91
N THR A 148 12.04 -15.71 7.69
CA THR A 148 13.40 -16.18 7.40
C THR A 148 14.47 -15.39 8.18
N ASP A 149 14.31 -14.07 8.28
CA ASP A 149 15.26 -13.20 9.01
C ASP A 149 15.26 -13.48 10.53
N GLU A 150 14.10 -13.85 11.10
CA GLU A 150 13.98 -14.22 12.52
C GLU A 150 14.57 -15.59 12.85
N GLU A 151 14.65 -16.51 11.89
CA GLU A 151 15.25 -17.83 12.06
C GLU A 151 16.78 -17.78 11.93
N GLU A 152 17.33 -16.90 11.09
CA GLU A 152 18.77 -16.69 10.95
C GLU A 152 19.39 -15.97 12.15
N THR A 153 18.65 -15.05 12.80
CA THR A 153 19.12 -14.33 14.00
C THR A 153 19.09 -15.17 15.29
N LYS A 154 18.49 -16.36 15.25
CA LYS A 154 18.46 -17.32 16.38
C LYS A 154 19.51 -18.43 16.28
N LYS A 155 20.35 -18.45 15.23
CA LYS A 155 21.50 -19.34 15.08
C LYS A 155 22.80 -18.63 15.45
#